data_AF-A0A428LR44-F1
#
_entry.id   AF-A0A428LR44-F1
#
_cell.length_a   1.000
_cell.length_b   1.000
_cell.length_c   1.000
_cell.angle_alpha   90.00
_cell.angle_beta   90.00
_cell.angle_gamma   90.00
#
_symmetry.space_group_name_H-M   'P 1'
#
loop_
_entity.id
_entity.type
_entity.pdbx_description
1 polymer ?
#
loop_
_entity_poly.entity_id
_entity_poly.type
_entity_poly.pdbx_seq_one_letter_code
_entity_poly.pdbx_strand_id
1 'polypeptide(L)'
;MTEIQRLLTATIDDLNTREKRDNRPRFSISFIRKHPGLFVAMYAALLATLVVMLTSETLVDSVWLLVVLFVVFNAFFFFDVNPRYRYEDIDVLDFRVCYNGEWYNTRFVPSELIDTILHSPAVEPVQKEKLQKMVSTKGELSFYDVFTLSRPAAA
;
A
#
# COMPACT_ATOMS: atom_id res chain seq x y z
N MET A 1 -23.74 -3.84 11.75
CA MET A 1 -22.94 -3.13 10.73
C MET A 1 -23.57 -1.75 10.57
N THR A 2 -22.81 -0.66 10.72
CA THR A 2 -23.35 0.70 10.50
C THR A 2 -23.55 0.95 9.01
N GLU A 3 -24.41 1.90 8.64
CA GLU A 3 -24.63 2.23 7.21
C GLU A 3 -23.34 2.77 6.56
N ILE A 4 -22.55 3.56 7.29
CA ILE A 4 -21.23 4.02 6.84
C ILE A 4 -20.30 2.83 6.57
N GLN A 5 -20.27 1.83 7.46
CA GLN A 5 -19.47 0.63 7.27
C GLN A 5 -19.92 -0.17 6.04
N ARG A 6 -21.23 -0.30 5.81
CA ARG A 6 -21.78 -0.97 4.63
C ARG A 6 -21.37 -0.26 3.33
N LEU A 7 -21.51 1.06 3.30
CA LEU A 7 -21.13 1.89 2.15
C LEU A 7 -19.63 1.85 1.89
N LEU A 8 -18.80 1.95 2.93
CA LEU A 8 -17.33 1.88 2.79
C LEU A 8 -16.89 0.51 2.28
N THR A 9 -17.48 -0.56 2.80
CA THR A 9 -17.19 -1.94 2.35
C THR A 9 -17.57 -2.13 0.89
N ALA A 10 -18.76 -1.65 0.47
CA ALA A 10 -19.19 -1.73 -0.93
C ALA A 10 -18.24 -0.98 -1.87
N THR A 11 -17.79 0.23 -1.48
CA THR A 11 -16.81 1.00 -2.26
C THR A 11 -15.45 0.29 -2.34
N ILE A 12 -15.00 -0.34 -1.24
CA ILE A 12 -13.76 -1.13 -1.23
C ILE A 12 -13.87 -2.33 -2.18
N ASP A 13 -15.01 -3.03 -2.21
CA ASP A 13 -15.20 -4.17 -3.10
C ASP A 13 -15.29 -3.78 -4.59
N ASP A 14 -15.96 -2.67 -4.90
CA ASP A 14 -15.96 -2.09 -6.24
C ASP A 14 -14.53 -1.69 -6.66
N LEU A 15 -13.78 -1.02 -5.78
CA LEU A 15 -12.38 -0.66 -6.03
C LEU A 15 -11.49 -1.89 -6.27
N ASN A 16 -11.62 -2.92 -5.43
CA ASN A 16 -10.90 -4.18 -5.58
C ASN A 16 -11.16 -4.83 -6.95
N THR A 17 -12.40 -4.75 -7.43
CA THR A 17 -12.83 -5.31 -8.71
C THR A 17 -12.28 -4.49 -9.88
N ARG A 18 -12.43 -3.16 -9.82
CA ARG A 18 -11.94 -2.23 -10.85
C ARG A 18 -10.42 -2.29 -11.02
N GLU A 19 -9.68 -2.30 -9.91
CA GLU A 19 -8.22 -2.35 -9.91
C GLU A 19 -7.63 -3.78 -10.03
N LYS A 20 -8.49 -4.81 -10.10
CA LYS A 20 -8.09 -6.23 -10.16
C LYS A 20 -7.09 -6.61 -9.05
N ARG A 21 -7.45 -6.29 -7.81
CA ARG A 21 -6.64 -6.54 -6.61
C ARG A 21 -6.81 -8.01 -6.18
N ASP A 22 -5.88 -8.85 -6.62
CA ASP A 22 -5.98 -10.32 -6.55
C ASP A 22 -5.02 -10.97 -5.53
N ASN A 23 -4.27 -10.19 -4.74
CA ASN A 23 -3.24 -10.66 -3.81
C ASN A 23 -2.12 -11.51 -4.45
N ARG A 24 -1.99 -11.51 -5.78
CA ARG A 24 -0.97 -12.33 -6.45
C ARG A 24 0.33 -11.55 -6.62
N PRO A 25 1.49 -12.17 -6.33
CA PRO A 25 2.77 -11.57 -6.68
C PRO A 25 2.92 -11.54 -8.20
N ARG A 26 3.27 -10.37 -8.73
CA ARG A 26 3.53 -10.13 -10.15
C ARG A 26 4.97 -9.66 -10.30
N PHE A 27 5.61 -10.17 -11.34
CA PHE A 27 6.94 -9.70 -11.71
C PHE A 27 6.81 -8.30 -12.31
N SER A 28 7.43 -7.32 -11.67
CA SER A 28 7.39 -5.91 -12.05
C SER A 28 8.78 -5.41 -12.44
N ILE A 29 8.87 -4.79 -13.62
CA ILE A 29 10.06 -4.07 -14.09
C ILE A 29 9.97 -2.58 -13.67
N SER A 30 8.99 -2.26 -12.82
CA SER A 30 8.69 -0.90 -12.36
C SER A 30 9.92 -0.26 -11.70
N PHE A 31 10.68 -1.03 -10.92
CA PHE A 31 11.89 -0.55 -10.26
C PHE A 31 12.95 -0.03 -11.25
N ILE A 32 13.23 -0.78 -12.32
CA ILE A 32 14.19 -0.38 -13.36
C ILE A 32 13.73 0.90 -14.07
N ARG A 33 12.42 1.01 -14.34
CA ARG A 33 11.86 2.17 -15.04
C ARG A 33 11.83 3.42 -14.17
N LYS A 34 11.46 3.29 -12.89
CA LYS A 34 11.33 4.43 -11.96
C LYS A 34 12.68 4.88 -11.40
N HIS A 35 13.62 3.96 -11.20
CA HIS A 35 14.91 4.22 -10.56
C HIS A 35 16.10 3.64 -11.37
N PRO A 36 16.30 4.06 -12.63
CA PRO A 36 17.34 3.50 -13.48
C PRO A 36 18.76 3.74 -12.91
N GLY A 37 19.01 4.92 -12.31
CA GLY A 37 20.30 5.23 -11.70
C GLY A 37 20.62 4.34 -10.50
N LEU A 38 19.63 4.07 -9.64
CA LEU A 38 19.80 3.20 -8.47
C LEU A 38 20.07 1.76 -8.92
N PHE A 39 19.39 1.30 -9.97
CA PHE A 39 19.63 0.00 -10.58
C PHE A 39 21.07 -0.13 -11.09
N VAL A 40 21.57 0.85 -11.85
CA VAL A 40 22.96 0.82 -12.35
C VAL A 40 23.96 0.87 -11.20
N ALA A 41 23.76 1.75 -10.21
CA ALA A 41 24.64 1.86 -9.05
C ALA A 41 24.73 0.55 -8.25
N MET A 42 23.62 -0.15 -8.11
CA MET A 42 23.55 -1.45 -7.43
C MET A 42 24.40 -2.53 -8.13
N TYR A 43 24.34 -2.62 -9.47
CA TYR A 43 25.18 -3.56 -10.22
C TYR A 43 26.66 -3.16 -10.23
N ALA A 44 26.96 -1.85 -10.27
CA ALA A 44 28.33 -1.36 -10.14
C ALA A 44 28.92 -1.70 -8.76
N ALA A 45 28.15 -1.54 -7.69
CA ALA A 45 28.54 -1.93 -6.33
C ALA A 45 28.77 -3.45 -6.23
N LEU A 46 27.86 -4.26 -6.78
CA LEU A 46 28.04 -5.72 -6.84
C LEU A 46 29.35 -6.11 -7.54
N LEU A 47 29.64 -5.51 -8.69
CA LEU A 47 30.86 -5.80 -9.44
C LEU A 47 32.12 -5.40 -8.67
N ALA A 48 32.10 -4.23 -8.03
CA ALA A 48 33.19 -3.79 -7.15
C ALA A 48 33.42 -4.78 -5.99
N THR A 49 32.36 -5.21 -5.31
CA THR A 49 32.46 -6.21 -4.23
C THR A 49 32.97 -7.55 -4.74
N LEU A 50 32.49 -8.00 -5.90
CA LEU A 50 32.92 -9.25 -6.52
C LEU A 50 34.43 -9.24 -6.82
N VAL A 51 34.95 -8.15 -7.39
CA VAL A 51 36.39 -7.99 -7.65
C VAL A 51 37.19 -8.12 -6.36
N VAL A 52 36.77 -7.43 -5.29
CA VAL A 52 37.46 -7.49 -3.99
C VAL A 52 37.46 -8.91 -3.43
N MET A 53 36.32 -9.61 -3.47
CA MET A 53 36.22 -10.97 -2.96
C MET A 53 37.06 -11.98 -3.75
N LEU A 54 37.14 -11.84 -5.08
CA LEU A 54 37.96 -12.71 -5.92
C LEU A 54 39.46 -12.51 -5.70
N THR A 55 39.89 -11.29 -5.37
CA THR A 55 41.29 -11.01 -5.04
C THR A 55 41.70 -11.42 -3.62
N SER A 56 40.74 -11.83 -2.79
CA SER A 56 40.97 -12.14 -1.39
C SER A 56 40.96 -13.63 -1.13
N GLU A 57 42.09 -14.15 -0.64
CA GLU A 57 42.25 -15.57 -0.30
C GLU A 57 41.26 -16.05 0.77
N THR A 58 40.74 -15.16 1.62
CA THR A 58 39.79 -15.52 2.68
C THR A 58 38.33 -15.48 2.25
N LEU A 59 37.99 -14.71 1.22
CA LEU A 59 36.61 -14.46 0.81
C LEU A 59 36.23 -15.15 -0.50
N VAL A 60 37.19 -15.61 -1.30
CA VAL A 60 36.95 -16.24 -2.61
C VAL A 60 35.98 -17.42 -2.55
N ASP A 61 36.10 -18.27 -1.52
CA ASP A 61 35.22 -19.43 -1.31
C ASP A 61 33.78 -19.04 -0.93
N SER A 62 33.56 -17.79 -0.54
CA SER A 62 32.25 -17.25 -0.14
C SER A 62 31.57 -16.42 -1.23
N VAL A 63 32.15 -16.31 -2.43
CA VAL A 63 31.57 -15.53 -3.55
C VAL A 63 30.16 -16.02 -3.93
N TRP A 64 29.89 -17.33 -3.82
CA TRP A 64 28.55 -17.87 -4.07
C TRP A 64 27.50 -17.26 -3.13
N LEU A 65 27.87 -16.96 -1.87
CA LEU A 65 26.97 -16.37 -0.88
C LEU A 65 26.58 -14.94 -1.29
N LEU A 66 27.55 -14.16 -1.79
CA LEU A 66 27.28 -12.83 -2.35
C LEU A 66 26.25 -12.90 -3.48
N VAL A 67 26.41 -13.84 -4.41
CA VAL A 67 25.48 -14.02 -5.54
C VAL A 67 24.09 -14.42 -5.06
N VAL A 68 24.00 -15.40 -4.16
CA VAL A 68 22.71 -15.84 -3.59
C VAL A 68 22.02 -14.70 -2.87
N LEU A 69 22.73 -13.99 -2.00
CA LEU A 69 22.18 -12.87 -1.23
C LEU A 69 21.73 -11.72 -2.15
N PHE A 70 22.53 -11.42 -3.16
CA PHE A 70 22.18 -10.43 -4.18
C PHE A 70 20.90 -10.83 -4.90
N VAL A 71 20.77 -12.06 -5.39
CA VAL A 71 19.56 -12.55 -6.07
C VAL A 71 18.35 -12.50 -5.15
N VAL A 72 18.48 -12.96 -3.90
CA VAL A 72 17.37 -12.96 -2.92
C VAL A 72 16.89 -11.55 -2.63
N PHE A 73 17.79 -10.62 -2.30
CA PHE A 73 17.40 -9.23 -2.01
C PHE A 73 16.89 -8.49 -3.25
N ASN A 74 17.44 -8.78 -4.42
CA ASN A 74 16.95 -8.22 -5.67
C ASN A 74 15.57 -8.74 -6.03
N ALA A 75 15.29 -10.02 -5.80
CA ALA A 75 14.00 -10.63 -6.09
C ALA A 75 12.86 -9.82 -5.44
N PHE A 76 13.02 -9.38 -4.19
CA PHE A 76 12.03 -8.51 -3.52
C PHE A 76 11.71 -7.26 -4.35
N PHE A 77 12.69 -6.54 -4.89
CA PHE A 77 12.41 -5.34 -5.72
C PHE A 77 11.63 -5.64 -7.01
N PHE A 78 11.67 -6.88 -7.50
CA PHE A 78 10.97 -7.29 -8.72
C PHE A 78 9.60 -7.91 -8.48
N PHE A 79 9.22 -8.18 -7.24
CA PHE A 79 7.89 -8.68 -6.92
C PHE A 79 7.04 -7.55 -6.36
N ASP A 80 5.99 -7.21 -7.11
CA ASP A 80 4.92 -6.30 -6.69
C ASP A 80 3.68 -7.16 -6.37
N VAL A 81 2.98 -6.85 -5.28
CA VAL A 81 1.74 -7.54 -4.90
C VAL A 81 0.64 -6.49 -4.93
N ASN A 82 -0.51 -6.78 -5.53
CA ASN A 82 -1.65 -5.88 -5.45
C ASN A 82 -2.59 -6.37 -4.32
N PRO A 83 -2.42 -5.93 -3.06
CA PRO A 83 -3.16 -6.48 -1.94
C PRO A 83 -4.63 -6.12 -2.03
N ARG A 84 -5.52 -7.08 -1.85
CA ARG A 84 -6.96 -6.82 -1.78
C ARG A 84 -7.27 -6.07 -0.50
N TYR A 85 -7.96 -4.93 -0.62
CA TYR A 85 -8.40 -4.15 0.52
C TYR A 85 -9.60 -4.77 1.21
N ARG A 86 -9.69 -4.54 2.51
CA ARG A 86 -10.78 -4.98 3.38
C ARG A 86 -11.06 -3.92 4.43
N TYR A 87 -12.32 -3.81 4.83
CA TYR A 87 -12.72 -2.84 5.85
C TYR A 87 -12.04 -3.13 7.20
N GLU A 88 -11.87 -4.40 7.54
CA GLU A 88 -11.28 -4.85 8.80
C GLU A 88 -9.80 -4.48 8.93
N ASP A 89 -9.11 -4.29 7.80
CA ASP A 89 -7.67 -4.05 7.74
C ASP A 89 -7.33 -2.54 7.77
N ILE A 90 -8.32 -1.64 7.88
CA ILE A 90 -8.09 -0.17 7.81
C ILE A 90 -7.26 0.35 9.01
N ASP A 91 -7.44 -0.23 10.20
CA ASP A 91 -6.74 0.16 11.44
C ASP A 91 -5.68 -0.86 11.88
N VAL A 92 -5.49 -1.93 11.10
CA VAL A 92 -4.55 -3.01 11.40
C VAL A 92 -3.31 -2.87 10.51
N LEU A 93 -2.14 -3.16 11.09
CA LEU A 93 -0.89 -3.20 10.34
C LEU A 93 -0.86 -4.43 9.42
N ASP A 94 -1.34 -4.30 8.19
CA ASP A 94 -1.17 -5.32 7.16
C ASP A 94 0.18 -5.15 6.44
N PHE A 95 1.11 -6.08 6.68
CA PHE A 95 2.44 -6.09 6.06
C PHE A 95 2.41 -6.05 4.53
N ARG A 96 1.37 -6.57 3.87
CA ARG A 96 1.24 -6.52 2.41
C ARG A 96 0.99 -5.12 1.90
N VAL A 97 0.24 -4.34 2.66
CA VAL A 97 -0.03 -2.93 2.38
C VAL A 97 1.22 -2.09 2.67
N CYS A 98 1.94 -2.39 3.76
CA CYS A 98 3.22 -1.75 4.08
C CYS A 98 4.28 -1.99 3.01
N TYR A 99 4.37 -3.21 2.48
CA TYR A 99 5.34 -3.60 1.46
C TYR A 99 5.20 -2.79 0.17
N ASN A 100 3.96 -2.53 -0.27
CA ASN A 100 3.69 -1.77 -1.50
C ASN A 100 3.49 -0.27 -1.26
N GLY A 101 3.45 0.16 0.01
CA GLY A 101 3.27 1.57 0.39
C GLY A 101 1.85 2.11 0.18
N GLU A 102 0.84 1.26 -0.02
CA GLU A 102 -0.53 1.70 -0.35
C GLU A 102 -1.42 1.89 0.89
N TRP A 103 -1.08 2.85 1.76
CA TRP A 103 -1.80 3.07 3.01
C TRP A 103 -3.23 3.58 2.81
N TYR A 104 -4.19 3.12 3.63
CA TYR A 104 -5.56 3.64 3.68
C TYR A 104 -5.65 5.14 4.04
N ASN A 105 -4.60 5.70 4.63
CA ASN A 105 -4.47 7.14 4.89
C ASN A 105 -4.06 7.93 3.63
N THR A 106 -3.34 7.30 2.71
CA THR A 106 -2.89 7.92 1.46
C THR A 106 -3.85 7.70 0.29
N ARG A 107 -4.85 6.82 0.45
CA ARG A 107 -5.87 6.56 -0.56
C ARG A 107 -7.12 7.38 -0.29
N PHE A 108 -7.45 8.25 -1.23
CA PHE A 108 -8.67 9.06 -1.17
C PHE A 108 -9.91 8.24 -1.53
N VAL A 109 -11.01 8.51 -0.84
CA VAL A 109 -12.30 7.95 -1.19
C VAL A 109 -12.89 8.68 -2.41
N PRO A 110 -13.68 8.00 -3.26
CA PRO A 110 -14.44 8.66 -4.31
C PRO A 110 -15.41 9.70 -3.73
N SER A 111 -15.57 10.84 -4.40
CA SER A 111 -16.54 11.87 -4.01
C SER A 111 -17.98 11.31 -3.96
N GLU A 112 -18.31 10.38 -4.85
CA GLU A 112 -19.59 9.66 -4.86
C GLU A 112 -19.91 8.98 -3.52
N LEU A 113 -18.91 8.45 -2.81
CA LEU A 113 -19.12 7.85 -1.50
C LEU A 113 -19.49 8.92 -0.46
N ILE A 114 -18.83 10.08 -0.50
CA ILE A 114 -19.12 11.21 0.39
C ILE A 114 -20.56 11.66 0.18
N ASP A 115 -20.96 11.88 -1.08
CA ASP A 115 -22.31 12.28 -1.43
C ASP A 115 -23.35 11.23 -1.01
N THR A 116 -23.05 9.94 -1.21
CA THR A 116 -23.93 8.84 -0.81
C THR A 116 -24.14 8.81 0.71
N ILE A 117 -23.09 9.05 1.50
CA ILE A 117 -23.19 9.10 2.96
C ILE A 117 -24.03 10.31 3.40
N LEU A 118 -23.85 11.48 2.77
CA LEU A 118 -24.61 12.69 3.10
C LEU A 118 -26.10 12.56 2.77
N HIS A 119 -26.45 11.90 1.68
CA HIS A 119 -27.85 11.71 1.25
C HIS A 119 -28.51 10.47 1.86
N SER A 120 -27.76 9.55 2.47
CA SER A 120 -28.34 8.34 3.05
C SER A 120 -29.22 8.68 4.27
N PRO A 121 -30.50 8.25 4.31
CA PRO A 121 -31.40 8.51 5.43
C PRO A 121 -31.02 7.70 6.69
N ALA A 122 -30.22 6.64 6.54
CA ALA A 122 -29.81 5.75 7.62
C ALA A 122 -28.51 6.18 8.34
N VAL A 123 -27.91 7.30 7.94
CA VAL A 123 -26.73 7.89 8.59
C VAL A 123 -27.19 9.01 9.53
N GLU A 124 -26.69 9.00 10.76
CA GLU A 124 -27.04 10.00 11.77
C GLU A 124 -26.61 11.41 11.36
N PRO A 125 -27.42 12.44 11.65
CA PRO A 125 -27.11 13.83 11.27
C PRO A 125 -25.78 14.31 11.86
N VAL A 126 -25.43 13.88 13.09
CA VAL A 126 -24.14 14.21 13.73
C VAL A 126 -22.95 13.67 12.92
N GLN A 127 -23.07 12.49 12.33
CA GLN A 127 -22.00 11.93 11.49
C GLN A 127 -21.88 12.69 10.16
N LYS A 128 -23.01 13.14 9.60
CA LYS A 128 -23.04 13.96 8.37
C LYS A 128 -22.39 15.33 8.59
N GLU A 129 -22.70 16.00 9.69
CA GLU A 129 -22.07 17.28 10.04
C GLU A 129 -20.56 17.14 10.22
N LYS A 130 -20.11 16.07 10.91
CA LYS A 130 -18.67 15.76 11.03
C LYS A 130 -18.03 15.54 9.67
N LEU A 131 -18.67 14.76 8.79
CA LEU A 131 -18.18 14.51 7.44
C LEU A 131 -18.05 15.82 6.65
N GLN A 132 -19.08 16.67 6.64
CA GLN A 132 -19.04 17.96 5.95
C GLN A 132 -17.91 18.86 6.47
N LYS A 133 -17.71 18.90 7.79
CA LYS A 133 -16.59 19.65 8.40
C LYS A 133 -15.23 19.11 7.97
N MET A 134 -15.08 17.80 7.87
CA MET A 134 -13.85 17.17 7.41
C MET A 134 -13.58 17.50 5.94
N VAL A 135 -14.59 17.42 5.07
CA VAL A 135 -14.49 17.82 3.66
C VAL A 135 -14.09 19.29 3.54
N SER A 136 -14.70 20.19 4.32
CA SER A 136 -14.38 21.62 4.25
C SER A 136 -12.98 21.96 4.75
N THR A 137 -12.40 21.13 5.64
CA THR A 137 -11.10 21.40 6.26
C THR A 137 -9.95 20.74 5.49
N LYS A 138 -10.13 19.49 5.04
CA LYS A 138 -9.10 18.70 4.35
C LYS A 138 -9.25 18.69 2.83
N GLY A 139 -10.44 18.98 2.30
CA GLY A 139 -10.76 18.80 0.88
C GLY A 139 -10.98 17.32 0.55
N GLU A 140 -9.88 16.60 0.28
CA GLU A 140 -9.92 15.17 -0.04
C GLU A 140 -9.85 14.33 1.23
N LEU A 141 -10.76 13.35 1.35
CA LEU A 141 -10.83 12.46 2.49
C LEU A 141 -10.24 11.10 2.15
N SER A 142 -9.49 10.53 3.09
CA SER A 142 -8.95 9.17 2.97
C SER A 142 -9.96 8.11 3.42
N PHE A 143 -9.72 6.84 3.07
CA PHE A 143 -10.51 5.71 3.60
C PHE A 143 -10.46 5.65 5.13
N TYR A 144 -9.30 6.00 5.71
CA TYR A 144 -9.13 6.07 7.16
C TYR A 144 -10.00 7.18 7.78
N ASP A 145 -10.06 8.36 7.16
CA ASP A 145 -10.90 9.47 7.63
C ASP A 145 -12.37 9.06 7.73
N VAL A 146 -12.92 8.44 6.68
CA VAL A 146 -14.32 7.97 6.68
C VAL A 146 -14.54 6.83 7.67
N PHE A 147 -13.57 5.93 7.83
CA PHE A 147 -13.62 4.86 8.82
C PHE A 147 -13.76 5.41 10.25
N THR A 148 -13.04 6.47 10.60
CA THR A 148 -13.14 7.07 11.96
C THR A 148 -14.51 7.64 12.31
N LEU A 149 -15.34 8.01 11.31
CA LEU A 149 -16.74 8.45 11.54
C LEU A 149 -17.64 7.34 12.07
N SER A 150 -17.32 6.09 11.72
CA SER A 150 -18.07 4.90 12.13
C SER A 150 -17.59 4.30 13.44
N ARG A 151 -16.41 4.73 13.93
CA ARG A 151 -15.86 4.26 15.20
C ARG A 151 -16.47 5.07 16.35
N PRO A 152 -16.96 4.43 17.42
CA PRO A 152 -17.29 5.16 18.64
C PRO A 152 -16.03 5.91 19.09
N ALA A 153 -16.18 7.17 19.52
CA ALA A 153 -15.07 7.93 20.08
C ALA A 153 -14.40 7.06 21.14
N ALA A 154 -13.09 6.83 20.99
CA ALA A 154 -12.33 6.06 21.97
C ALA A 154 -12.58 6.69 23.35
N ALA A 155 -13.18 5.90 24.24
CA ALA A 155 -13.43 6.27 25.63
C ALA A 155 -12.11 6.29 26.41
#